data_AF-A0A357Z071-F1
#
_entry.id   AF-A0A357Z071-F1
#
_cell.length_a   1.000
_cell.length_b   1.000
_cell.length_c   1.000
_cell.angle_alpha   90.00
_cell.angle_beta   90.00
_cell.angle_gamma   90.00
#
_symmetry.space_group_name_H-M   'P 1'
#
loop_
_entity.id
_entity.type
_entity.pdbx_description
1 polymer ?
#
loop_
_entity_poly.entity_id
_entity_poly.type
_entity_poly.pdbx_seq_one_letter_code
_entity_poly.pdbx_strand_id
1 'polypeptide(L)'
;AKVELHCTGGLYDFVKSVEPELPAALIVSQVAVAKDQKGAYAGERLPGLSVTVSRAEGVKCARCWTYSATVGSDPDHPDVCARCAGVLKQE
;
A
#
# COMPACT_ATOMS: atom_id res chain seq x y z
N ALA A 1 -5.72 5.70 -0.13
CA ALA A 1 -5.92 5.16 1.23
C ALA A 1 -4.75 4.24 1.60
N LYS A 2 -4.57 3.98 2.89
CA LYS A 2 -3.74 2.91 3.45
C LYS A 2 -4.67 1.81 3.94
N VAL A 3 -4.39 0.57 3.55
CA VAL A 3 -5.18 -0.61 3.95
C VAL A 3 -4.27 -1.54 4.73
N GLU A 4 -4.67 -1.87 5.94
CA GLU A 4 -4.00 -2.86 6.77
C GLU A 4 -4.83 -4.14 6.75
N LEU A 5 -4.24 -5.21 6.24
CA LEU A 5 -4.84 -6.54 6.18
C LEU A 5 -4.29 -7.34 7.36
N HIS A 6 -5.17 -7.71 8.28
CA HIS A 6 -4.83 -8.53 9.42
C HIS A 6 -5.32 -9.95 9.14
N CYS A 7 -4.36 -10.87 8.96
CA CYS A 7 -4.61 -12.23 8.53
C CYS A 7 -4.11 -13.24 9.57
N THR A 8 -4.69 -14.44 9.58
CA THR A 8 -4.25 -15.56 10.43
C THR A 8 -3.89 -16.80 9.61
N GLY A 9 -3.05 -17.66 10.19
CA GLY A 9 -2.70 -18.97 9.60
C GLY A 9 -2.21 -18.90 8.15
N GLY A 10 -2.61 -19.88 7.32
CA GLY A 10 -2.19 -19.95 5.91
C GLY A 10 -2.67 -18.80 5.04
N LEU A 11 -3.73 -18.07 5.45
CA LEU A 11 -4.15 -16.86 4.75
C LEU A 11 -3.12 -15.75 4.90
N TYR A 12 -2.52 -15.61 6.08
CA TYR A 12 -1.42 -14.66 6.27
C TYR A 12 -0.24 -14.99 5.36
N ASP A 13 0.19 -16.25 5.32
CA ASP A 13 1.35 -16.65 4.53
C ASP A 13 1.11 -16.37 3.03
N PHE A 14 -0.10 -16.65 2.52
CA PHE A 14 -0.49 -16.31 1.16
C PHE A 14 -0.50 -14.80 0.91
N VAL A 15 -1.25 -14.02 1.70
CA VAL A 15 -1.39 -12.57 1.49
C VAL A 15 -0.05 -11.86 1.63
N LYS A 16 0.80 -12.30 2.56
CA LYS A 16 2.16 -11.76 2.75
C LYS A 16 3.05 -12.03 1.53
N SER A 17 2.92 -13.19 0.89
CA SER A 17 3.72 -13.55 -0.30
C SER A 17 3.47 -12.65 -1.52
N VAL A 18 2.29 -12.01 -1.59
CA VAL A 18 1.87 -11.12 -2.69
C VAL A 18 1.72 -9.66 -2.25
N GLU A 19 2.24 -9.30 -1.08
CA GLU A 19 2.11 -7.94 -0.51
C GLU A 19 2.57 -6.82 -1.47
N PRO A 20 3.68 -6.95 -2.24
CA PRO A 20 4.11 -5.92 -3.18
C PRO A 20 3.08 -5.59 -4.28
N GLU A 21 2.26 -6.56 -4.67
CA GLU A 21 1.26 -6.43 -5.73
C GLU A 21 -0.08 -5.86 -5.22
N LEU A 22 -0.37 -6.02 -3.92
CA LEU A 22 -1.64 -5.63 -3.31
C LEU A 22 -2.02 -4.15 -3.47
N PRO A 23 -1.10 -3.16 -3.37
CA PRO A 23 -1.48 -1.77 -3.60
C PRO A 23 -2.11 -1.53 -4.97
N ALA A 24 -1.58 -2.19 -6.01
CA ALA A 24 -2.13 -2.10 -7.36
C ALA A 24 -3.44 -2.88 -7.48
N ALA A 25 -3.51 -4.10 -6.95
CA ALA A 25 -4.73 -4.92 -7.00
C ALA A 25 -5.91 -4.27 -6.28
N LEU A 26 -5.66 -3.59 -5.15
CA LEU A 26 -6.66 -2.93 -4.33
C LEU A 26 -6.91 -1.47 -4.74
N ILE A 27 -6.14 -0.92 -5.68
CA ILE A 27 -6.21 0.49 -6.12
C ILE A 27 -6.04 1.45 -4.93
N VAL A 28 -5.07 1.15 -4.06
CA VAL A 28 -4.75 1.96 -2.87
C VAL A 28 -3.29 2.40 -2.88
N SER A 29 -2.94 3.36 -2.02
CA SER A 29 -1.59 3.92 -2.02
C SER A 29 -0.60 3.14 -1.18
N GLN A 30 -1.09 2.47 -0.14
CA GLN A 30 -0.27 1.72 0.80
C GLN A 30 -1.04 0.50 1.28
N VAL A 31 -0.34 -0.62 1.41
CA VAL A 31 -0.84 -1.83 2.05
C VAL A 31 0.16 -2.26 3.11
N ALA A 32 -0.34 -2.77 4.23
CA ALA A 32 0.48 -3.48 5.20
C ALA A 32 -0.24 -4.78 5.60
N VAL A 33 0.53 -5.86 5.75
CA VAL A 33 0.00 -7.17 6.16
C VAL A 33 0.49 -7.53 7.56
N ALA A 34 -0.44 -7.67 8.50
CA ALA A 34 -0.19 -8.01 9.90
C ALA A 34 -0.68 -9.42 10.23
N LYS A 35 0.07 -10.14 11.08
CA LYS A 35 -0.25 -11.51 11.51
C LYS A 35 -0.96 -11.49 12.86
N ASP A 36 -2.04 -12.27 12.97
CA ASP A 36 -2.72 -12.57 14.25
C ASP A 36 -3.19 -11.32 15.04
N GLN A 37 -3.44 -10.22 14.33
CA GLN A 37 -4.03 -8.99 14.87
C GLN A 37 -5.50 -8.86 14.44
N LYS A 38 -6.27 -8.01 15.12
CA LYS A 38 -7.63 -7.66 14.73
C LYS A 38 -7.68 -6.24 14.17
N GLY A 39 -8.18 -6.11 12.96
CA GLY A 39 -8.51 -4.84 12.34
C GLY A 39 -9.85 -4.28 12.80
N ALA A 40 -10.18 -3.09 12.32
CA ALA A 40 -11.44 -2.40 12.64
C ALA A 40 -12.69 -3.12 12.12
N TYR A 41 -12.58 -3.84 10.99
CA TYR A 41 -13.69 -4.53 10.34
C TYR A 41 -13.34 -5.99 10.07
N ALA A 42 -14.14 -6.93 10.58
CA ALA A 42 -13.96 -8.35 10.30
C ALA A 42 -14.59 -8.73 8.94
N GLY A 43 -13.91 -9.59 8.18
CA GLY A 43 -14.42 -10.09 6.91
C GLY A 43 -15.56 -11.09 7.12
N GLU A 44 -16.73 -10.82 6.55
CA GLU A 44 -17.91 -11.69 6.69
C GLU A 44 -17.76 -13.03 5.96
N ARG A 45 -17.06 -13.03 4.81
CA ARG A 45 -16.93 -14.19 3.92
C ARG A 45 -15.59 -14.92 4.04
N LEU A 46 -14.64 -14.32 4.74
CA LEU A 46 -13.26 -14.81 4.88
C LEU A 46 -12.88 -14.82 6.36
N PRO A 47 -13.16 -15.92 7.07
CA PRO A 47 -12.72 -16.09 8.44
C PRO A 47 -11.20 -15.93 8.55
N GLY A 48 -10.74 -15.23 9.58
CA GLY A 48 -9.31 -14.95 9.77
C GLY A 48 -8.80 -13.72 9.00
N LEU A 49 -9.65 -13.03 8.23
CA LEU A 49 -9.35 -11.71 7.68
C LEU A 49 -10.07 -10.60 8.45
N SER A 50 -9.34 -9.57 8.82
CA SER A 50 -9.91 -8.29 9.23
C SER A 50 -9.11 -7.13 8.64
N VAL A 51 -9.74 -5.97 8.49
CA VAL A 51 -9.20 -4.84 7.74
C VAL A 51 -9.29 -3.57 8.56
N THR A 52 -8.25 -2.75 8.49
CA THR A 52 -8.28 -1.36 8.95
C THR A 52 -7.97 -0.46 7.76
N VAL A 53 -8.78 0.58 7.56
CA VAL A 53 -8.57 1.55 6.48
C VAL A 53 -8.29 2.91 7.08
N SER A 54 -7.21 3.53 6.63
CA SER A 54 -6.77 4.85 7.08
C SER A 54 -6.33 5.71 5.90
N ARG A 55 -6.08 7.00 6.16
CA ARG A 55 -5.50 7.89 5.16
C ARG A 55 -4.06 7.43 4.88
N ALA A 56 -3.70 7.37 3.60
CA ALA A 56 -2.31 7.08 3.23
C ALA A 56 -1.39 8.23 3.63
N GLU A 57 -0.19 7.87 4.04
CA GLU A 57 0.85 8.80 4.49
C GLU A 57 1.57 9.45 3.29
N GLY A 58 2.22 10.57 3.55
CA GLY A 58 2.99 11.32 2.55
C GLY A 58 2.14 12.26 1.69
N VAL A 59 2.64 12.55 0.49
CA VAL A 59 2.05 13.52 -0.44
C VAL A 59 1.60 12.81 -1.71
N LYS A 60 0.55 13.33 -2.34
CA LYS A 60 0.07 12.82 -3.64
C LYS A 60 1.12 13.09 -4.72
N CYS A 61 1.63 12.04 -5.35
CA CYS A 61 2.49 12.16 -6.53
C CYS A 61 1.70 12.75 -7.72
N ALA A 62 2.28 13.75 -8.40
CA ALA A 62 1.62 14.40 -9.54
C ALA A 62 1.41 13.47 -10.75
N ARG A 63 2.31 12.49 -10.96
CA ARG A 63 2.28 11.58 -12.11
C ARG A 63 1.39 10.35 -11.93
N CYS A 64 1.55 9.60 -10.84
CA CYS A 64 0.80 8.35 -10.63
C CYS A 64 -0.34 8.47 -9.61
N TRP A 65 -0.53 9.64 -9.01
CA TRP A 65 -1.61 9.97 -8.06
C TRP A 65 -1.64 9.13 -6.77
N THR A 66 -0.60 8.34 -6.54
CA THR A 66 -0.40 7.58 -5.31
C THR A 66 0.17 8.50 -4.24
N TYR A 67 -0.31 8.36 -3.00
CA TYR A 67 0.32 9.00 -1.85
C TYR A 67 1.61 8.26 -1.50
N SER A 68 2.72 8.99 -1.37
CA SER A 68 4.01 8.42 -1.01
C SER A 68 4.83 9.39 -0.17
N ALA A 69 5.56 8.86 0.82
CA ALA A 69 6.54 9.62 1.58
C ALA A 69 7.80 9.97 0.75
N THR A 70 7.94 9.40 -0.44
CA THR A 70 9.08 9.62 -1.34
C THR A 70 8.85 10.72 -2.38
N VAL A 71 7.72 11.43 -2.31
CA VAL A 71 7.51 12.62 -3.16
C VAL A 71 8.52 13.69 -2.74
N GLY A 72 9.24 14.25 -3.71
CA GLY A 72 10.28 15.25 -3.46
C GLY A 72 11.64 14.70 -3.07
N SER A 73 11.83 13.37 -3.08
CA SER A 73 13.14 12.74 -2.85
C SER A 73 14.13 12.99 -3.98
N ASP A 74 13.64 13.30 -5.17
CA ASP A 74 14.44 13.60 -6.35
C ASP A 74 14.40 15.11 -6.64
N PRO A 75 15.54 15.82 -6.61
CA PRO A 75 15.56 17.27 -6.82
C PRO A 75 15.20 17.68 -8.26
N ASP A 76 15.40 16.80 -9.24
CA ASP A 76 15.07 17.08 -10.65
C ASP A 76 13.56 16.91 -10.92
N HIS A 77 12.89 16.13 -10.07
CA HIS A 77 11.45 15.85 -10.15
C HIS A 77 10.77 15.96 -8.76
N PRO A 78 10.66 17.19 -8.22
CA PRO A 78 10.28 17.40 -6.81
C PRO A 78 8.81 17.09 -6.48
N ASP A 79 7.95 16.94 -7.49
CA ASP A 79 6.51 16.72 -7.36
C ASP A 79 6.08 15.26 -7.58
N VAL A 80 7.04 14.36 -7.85
CA VAL A 80 6.77 12.94 -8.07
C VAL A 80 7.46 12.04 -7.05
N CYS A 81 6.94 10.83 -6.88
CA CYS A 81 7.55 9.82 -6.01
C CYS A 81 8.80 9.20 -6.66
N ALA A 82 9.68 8.59 -5.86
CA ALA A 82 10.93 7.99 -6.33
C ALA A 82 10.74 7.00 -7.51
N ARG A 83 9.67 6.19 -7.48
CA ARG A 83 9.32 5.29 -8.60
C ARG A 83 9.08 6.07 -9.90
N CYS A 84 8.33 7.16 -9.82
CA CYS A 84 8.00 7.97 -10.98
C CYS A 84 9.20 8.76 -11.48
N ALA A 85 10.05 9.29 -10.60
CA ALA A 85 11.30 9.94 -10.96
C ALA A 85 12.26 8.98 -11.69
N GLY A 86 12.41 7.75 -11.18
CA GLY A 86 13.24 6.73 -11.83
C GLY A 86 12.84 6.42 -13.28
N VAL A 87 11.54 6.46 -13.59
CA VAL A 87 11.06 6.28 -14.98
C VAL A 87 11.32 7.50 -15.85
N LEU A 88 11.19 8.72 -15.31
CA LEU A 88 11.43 9.96 -16.07
C LEU A 88 12.91 10.15 -16.42
N LYS A 89 13.81 9.62 -15.59
CA LYS A 89 15.27 9.67 -15.83
C LYS A 89 15.79 8.67 -16.86
N GLN A 90 14.94 7.74 -17.31
CA GLN A 90 15.29 6.75 -18.33
C GLN A 90 14.98 7.22 -19.75
N GLU A 91 14.51 8.46 -19.91
CA GLU A 91 14.30 9.17 -21.18
C GLU A 91 15.43 10.19 -21.44
#